data_AF-A0A955PRZ1-F1
#
_entry.id   AF-A0A955PRZ1-F1
#
_cell.length_a   1.000
_cell.length_b   1.000
_cell.length_c   1.000
_cell.angle_alpha   90.00
_cell.angle_beta   90.00
_cell.angle_gamma   90.00
#
_symmetry.space_group_name_H-M   'P 1'
#
loop_
_entity.id
_entity.type
_entity.pdbx_description
1 polymer ?
#
loop_
_entity_poly.entity_id
_entity_poly.type
_entity_poly.pdbx_seq_one_letter_code
_entity_poly.pdbx_strand_id
1 'polypeptide(L)'
;MPKKKNRPWVWNFGLLLGSTLFALLLAELMARDLVSHEFLRIRYYRFATVLNLIPETSEFDEKLGFKIRPNLDYEFVNPDYDTHVRTNSMGFRDDEESLDSPRFLFLGDSFTFGWGVEEEEGFVSL
;
A
#
# COMPACT_ATOMS: atom_id res chain seq x y z
N MET A 1 20.16 -69.03 -16.96
CA MET A 1 19.28 -67.85 -17.00
C MET A 1 20.01 -66.69 -17.68
N PRO A 2 19.45 -66.06 -18.73
CA PRO A 2 20.09 -64.91 -19.38
C PRO A 2 19.93 -63.64 -18.54
N LYS A 3 21.02 -62.95 -18.23
CA LYS A 3 20.97 -61.64 -17.56
C LYS A 3 20.36 -60.62 -18.52
N LYS A 4 19.24 -59.96 -18.14
CA LYS A 4 18.68 -58.85 -18.91
C LYS A 4 19.74 -57.76 -19.08
N LYS A 5 20.08 -57.44 -20.33
CA LYS A 5 20.97 -56.31 -20.67
C LYS A 5 20.21 -55.02 -20.34
N ASN A 6 20.64 -54.28 -19.32
CA ASN A 6 20.08 -52.96 -19.02
C ASN A 6 20.20 -52.07 -20.27
N ARG A 7 19.11 -51.39 -20.64
CA ARG A 7 19.07 -50.44 -21.77
C ARG A 7 19.25 -49.02 -21.20
N PRO A 8 20.48 -48.48 -21.15
CA PRO A 8 20.75 -47.21 -20.47
C PRO A 8 20.00 -46.03 -21.10
N TRP A 9 19.70 -46.08 -22.39
CA TRP A 9 18.91 -45.05 -23.08
C TRP A 9 17.50 -44.86 -22.49
N VAL A 10 16.88 -45.92 -21.94
CA VAL A 10 15.56 -45.81 -21.28
C VAL A 10 15.67 -45.01 -19.99
N TRP A 11 16.72 -45.25 -19.20
CA TRP A 11 17.00 -44.50 -17.98
C TRP A 11 17.39 -43.06 -18.27
N ASN A 12 18.24 -42.81 -19.27
CA ASN A 12 18.62 -41.46 -19.68
C ASN A 12 17.40 -40.67 -20.18
N PHE A 13 16.49 -41.31 -20.94
CA PHE A 13 15.24 -40.68 -21.38
C PHE A 13 14.30 -40.38 -20.20
N GLY A 14 14.17 -41.31 -19.24
CA GLY A 14 13.39 -41.08 -18.02
C GLY A 14 13.95 -39.95 -17.15
N LEU A 15 15.28 -39.86 -17.01
CA LEU A 15 15.96 -38.76 -16.31
C LEU A 15 15.78 -37.42 -17.03
N LEU A 16 15.90 -37.39 -18.36
CA LEU A 16 15.67 -36.19 -19.15
C LEU A 16 14.22 -35.69 -19.03
N LEU A 17 13.24 -36.59 -19.15
CA LEU A 17 11.82 -36.26 -19.02
C LEU A 17 11.50 -35.79 -17.60
N GLY A 18 11.96 -36.50 -16.57
CA GLY A 18 11.74 -36.14 -15.17
C GLY A 18 12.36 -34.80 -14.78
N SER A 19 13.60 -34.54 -15.20
CA SER A 19 14.26 -33.26 -14.96
C SER A 19 13.61 -32.10 -15.73
N THR A 20 13.13 -32.34 -16.97
CA THR A 20 12.38 -31.33 -17.74
C THR A 20 11.07 -30.97 -17.05
N LEU A 21 10.28 -31.97 -16.62
CA LEU A 21 9.01 -31.73 -15.90
C LEU A 21 9.25 -31.03 -14.55
N PHE A 22 10.30 -31.39 -13.82
CA PHE A 22 10.66 -30.75 -12.56
C PHE A 22 11.11 -29.28 -12.77
N ALA A 23 11.90 -29.01 -13.82
CA ALA A 23 12.30 -27.64 -14.16
C ALA A 23 11.10 -26.76 -14.57
N LEU A 24 10.14 -27.33 -15.32
CA LEU A 24 8.90 -26.62 -15.66
C LEU A 24 8.04 -26.33 -14.44
N LEU A 25 7.92 -27.27 -13.49
CA LEU A 25 7.22 -27.05 -12.22
C LEU A 25 7.89 -25.95 -11.39
N LEU A 26 9.21 -25.96 -11.25
CA LEU A 26 9.94 -24.90 -10.55
C LEU A 26 9.75 -23.54 -11.24
N ALA A 27 9.85 -23.48 -12.56
CA ALA A 27 9.63 -22.26 -13.32
C ALA A 27 8.20 -21.72 -13.17
N GLU A 28 7.19 -22.60 -13.13
CA GLU A 28 5.79 -22.23 -12.89
C GLU A 28 5.58 -21.69 -11.48
N LEU A 29 6.12 -22.34 -10.44
CA LEU A 29 6.03 -21.88 -9.06
C LEU A 29 6.73 -20.52 -8.88
N MET A 30 7.93 -20.35 -9.43
CA MET A 30 8.64 -19.07 -9.41
C MET A 30 7.91 -17.97 -10.19
N ALA A 31 7.29 -18.32 -11.33
CA ALA A 31 6.49 -17.38 -12.10
C ALA A 31 5.21 -16.98 -11.36
N ARG A 32 4.52 -17.91 -10.69
CA ARG A 32 3.37 -17.62 -9.83
C ARG A 32 3.75 -16.69 -8.68
N ASP A 33 4.87 -16.95 -8.02
CA ASP A 33 5.37 -16.14 -6.92
C ASP A 33 5.72 -14.71 -7.38
N LEU A 34 6.54 -14.57 -8.43
CA LEU A 34 6.92 -13.27 -9.01
C LEU A 34 5.71 -12.49 -9.54
N VAL A 35 4.80 -13.15 -10.26
CA VAL A 35 3.56 -12.53 -10.76
C VAL A 35 2.64 -12.15 -9.58
N SER A 36 2.59 -12.94 -8.50
CA SER A 36 1.80 -12.57 -7.33
C SER A 36 2.36 -11.33 -6.64
N HIS A 37 3.68 -11.22 -6.48
CA HIS A 37 4.32 -10.04 -5.88
C HIS A 37 4.13 -8.78 -6.73
N GLU A 38 4.34 -8.86 -8.05
CA GLU A 38 4.08 -7.75 -8.97
C GLU A 38 2.58 -7.38 -9.03
N PHE A 39 1.69 -8.36 -9.04
CA PHE A 39 0.24 -8.12 -9.03
C PHE A 39 -0.25 -7.50 -7.72
N LEU A 40 0.27 -7.94 -6.57
CA LEU A 40 0.02 -7.32 -5.27
C LEU A 40 0.56 -5.90 -5.23
N ARG A 41 1.78 -5.63 -5.75
CA ARG A 41 2.33 -4.28 -5.85
C ARG A 41 1.49 -3.36 -6.74
N ILE A 42 1.05 -3.85 -7.90
CA ILE A 42 0.19 -3.10 -8.83
C ILE A 42 -1.19 -2.84 -8.21
N ARG A 43 -1.78 -3.81 -7.51
CA ARG A 43 -3.01 -3.59 -6.74
C ARG A 43 -2.80 -2.56 -5.64
N TYR A 44 -1.73 -2.69 -4.87
CA TYR A 44 -1.38 -1.77 -3.79
C TYR A 44 -1.33 -0.34 -4.31
N TYR A 45 -0.50 -0.01 -5.31
CA TYR A 45 -0.44 1.35 -5.87
C TYR A 45 -1.72 1.82 -6.56
N ARG A 46 -2.65 0.92 -6.90
CA ARG A 46 -3.96 1.27 -7.45
C ARG A 46 -5.01 1.60 -6.38
N PHE A 47 -4.83 1.12 -5.15
CA PHE A 47 -5.80 1.27 -4.06
C PHE A 47 -5.25 2.09 -2.88
N ALA A 48 -3.94 2.19 -2.71
CA ALA A 48 -3.25 3.10 -1.77
C ALA A 48 -3.30 4.54 -2.29
N THR A 49 -4.52 5.07 -2.39
CA THR A 49 -4.78 6.49 -2.58
C THR A 49 -4.33 7.28 -1.34
N VAL A 50 -4.24 8.60 -1.47
CA VAL A 50 -3.97 9.55 -0.38
C VAL A 50 -4.93 10.74 -0.49
N LEU A 51 -5.25 11.38 0.64
CA LEU A 51 -6.19 12.51 0.70
C LEU A 51 -5.89 13.61 -0.34
N ASN A 52 -4.61 13.93 -0.54
CA ASN A 52 -4.16 14.97 -1.48
C ASN A 52 -4.40 14.66 -2.97
N LEU A 53 -4.83 13.43 -3.30
CA LEU A 53 -5.22 13.00 -4.65
C LEU A 53 -6.73 12.77 -4.78
N ILE A 54 -7.47 12.80 -3.67
CA ILE A 54 -8.92 12.61 -3.67
C ILE A 54 -9.58 13.97 -3.93
N PRO A 55 -10.31 14.11 -5.05
CA PRO A 55 -10.91 15.38 -5.48
C PRO A 55 -12.04 15.84 -4.55
N GLU A 56 -12.49 15.01 -3.62
CA GLU A 56 -13.46 15.30 -2.55
C GLU A 56 -12.79 15.81 -1.25
N THR A 57 -11.57 15.38 -0.90
CA THR A 57 -10.92 15.77 0.38
C THR A 57 -9.85 16.86 0.24
N SER A 58 -9.42 17.18 -0.98
CA SER A 58 -8.42 18.23 -1.25
C SER A 58 -8.86 19.20 -2.36
N GLU A 59 -8.29 20.41 -2.36
CA GLU A 59 -8.48 21.40 -3.42
C GLU A 59 -7.17 22.09 -3.81
N PHE A 60 -7.11 22.58 -5.05
CA PHE A 60 -5.96 23.32 -5.57
C PHE A 60 -5.82 24.67 -4.84
N ASP A 61 -4.60 24.99 -4.44
CA ASP A 61 -4.23 26.30 -3.87
C ASP A 61 -3.07 26.88 -4.68
N GLU A 62 -3.16 28.15 -5.07
CA GLU A 62 -2.17 28.79 -5.95
C GLU A 62 -0.76 28.87 -5.32
N LYS A 63 -0.67 28.93 -3.98
CA LYS A 63 0.60 29.07 -3.25
C LYS A 63 1.15 27.73 -2.76
N LEU A 64 0.27 26.84 -2.31
CA LEU A 64 0.64 25.54 -1.73
C LEU A 64 0.60 24.40 -2.77
N GLY A 65 0.02 24.63 -3.95
CA GLY A 65 -0.28 23.61 -4.96
C GLY A 65 -1.56 22.84 -4.63
N PHE A 66 -1.73 22.43 -3.38
CA PHE A 66 -2.97 21.89 -2.83
C PHE A 66 -3.12 22.24 -1.35
N LYS A 67 -4.33 22.09 -0.83
CA LYS A 67 -4.63 22.02 0.60
C LYS A 67 -5.76 21.03 0.85
N ILE A 68 -5.90 20.55 2.08
CA ILE A 68 -7.08 19.78 2.50
C ILE A 68 -8.29 20.72 2.53
N ARG A 69 -9.49 20.20 2.23
CA ARG A 69 -10.71 21.00 2.27
C ARG A 69 -11.06 21.43 3.69
N PRO A 70 -11.48 22.69 3.90
CA PRO A 70 -12.10 23.13 5.15
C PRO A 70 -13.37 22.36 5.49
N ASN A 71 -13.64 22.21 6.79
CA ASN A 71 -14.84 21.54 7.33
C ASN A 71 -15.04 20.12 6.77
N LEU A 72 -13.93 19.42 6.47
CA LEU A 72 -13.98 18.04 6.01
C LEU A 72 -14.50 17.14 7.15
N ASP A 73 -15.35 16.19 6.78
CA ASP A 73 -15.76 15.04 7.58
C ASP A 73 -15.75 13.85 6.60
N TYR A 74 -14.77 12.96 6.72
CA TYR A 74 -14.51 11.93 5.71
C TYR A 74 -13.91 10.65 6.29
N GLU A 75 -14.54 9.51 6.01
CA GLU A 75 -14.00 8.17 6.27
C GLU A 75 -12.96 7.84 5.19
N PHE A 76 -11.67 7.86 5.56
CA PHE A 76 -10.56 7.57 4.66
C PHE A 76 -10.12 6.11 4.83
N VAL A 77 -10.40 5.30 3.80
CA VAL A 77 -10.09 3.86 3.77
C VAL A 77 -9.18 3.54 2.58
N ASN A 78 -8.07 2.86 2.85
CA ASN A 78 -7.16 2.31 1.85
C ASN A 78 -6.66 0.90 2.30
N PRO A 79 -5.73 0.23 1.58
CA PRO A 79 -5.24 -1.10 1.97
C PRO A 79 -4.49 -1.19 3.31
N ASP A 80 -4.00 -0.07 3.84
CA ASP A 80 -3.19 0.01 5.06
C ASP A 80 -3.96 0.61 6.24
N TYR A 81 -4.93 1.48 5.96
CA TYR A 81 -5.58 2.36 6.94
C TYR A 81 -7.09 2.43 6.76
N ASP A 82 -7.79 2.56 7.88
CA ASP A 82 -9.21 2.88 8.01
C ASP A 82 -9.28 3.92 9.13
N THR A 83 -9.57 5.18 8.78
CA THR A 83 -9.42 6.33 9.68
C THR A 83 -10.44 7.43 9.41
N HIS A 84 -10.92 8.10 10.46
CA HIS A 84 -11.74 9.31 10.31
C HIS A 84 -10.87 10.57 10.19
N VAL A 85 -11.14 11.36 9.16
CA VAL A 85 -10.44 12.62 8.90
C VAL A 85 -11.43 13.76 8.99
N ARG A 86 -11.33 14.52 10.09
CA ARG A 86 -12.03 15.78 10.31
C ARG A 86 -11.07 16.95 10.10
N THR A 87 -11.59 18.12 9.73
CA THR A 87 -10.80 19.37 9.71
C THR A 87 -11.64 20.58 10.05
N ASN A 88 -11.00 21.61 10.61
CA ASN A 88 -11.61 22.90 10.89
C ASN A 88 -11.84 23.76 9.62
N SER A 89 -12.38 24.97 9.84
CA SER A 89 -12.70 25.99 8.85
C SER A 89 -11.52 26.51 8.01
N MET A 90 -10.29 26.14 8.37
CA MET A 90 -9.06 26.42 7.61
C MET A 90 -8.49 25.20 6.87
N GLY A 91 -9.04 23.99 7.09
CA GLY A 91 -8.56 22.75 6.50
C GLY A 91 -7.40 22.10 7.28
N PHE A 92 -7.20 22.46 8.55
CA PHE A 92 -6.26 21.77 9.44
C PHE A 92 -6.98 20.65 10.20
N ARG A 93 -6.28 19.53 10.45
CA ARG A 93 -6.79 18.39 11.23
C ARG A 93 -6.63 18.67 12.73
N ASP A 94 -7.53 19.50 13.22
CA ASP A 94 -7.66 19.98 14.59
C ASP A 94 -9.05 20.64 14.74
N ASP A 95 -9.44 21.09 15.93
CA ASP A 95 -10.70 21.78 16.18
C ASP A 95 -10.67 23.28 15.76
N GLU A 96 -11.77 24.01 15.98
CA GLU A 96 -11.83 25.46 15.72
C GLU A 96 -11.16 26.31 16.82
N GLU A 97 -11.03 25.81 18.05
CA GLU A 97 -10.37 26.53 19.16
C GLU A 97 -8.85 26.63 18.91
N SER A 98 -8.26 25.62 18.24
CA SER A 98 -6.87 25.62 17.75
C SER A 98 -6.50 26.81 16.85
N LEU A 99 -7.49 27.47 16.24
CA LEU A 99 -7.27 28.65 15.39
C LEU A 99 -7.12 29.95 16.20
N ASP A 100 -7.67 30.04 17.42
CA ASP A 100 -7.54 31.22 18.26
C ASP A 100 -6.32 31.12 19.18
N SER A 101 -5.25 31.82 18.78
CA SER A 101 -4.09 32.07 19.63
C SER A 101 -3.44 30.78 20.21
N PRO A 102 -3.17 29.73 19.39
CA PRO A 102 -2.73 28.44 19.87
C PRO A 102 -1.41 28.51 20.64
N ARG A 103 -1.33 27.75 21.74
CA ARG A 103 -0.14 27.68 22.59
C ARG A 103 1.03 26.97 21.92
N PHE A 104 0.73 25.98 21.08
CA PHE A 104 1.68 25.16 20.34
C PHE A 104 1.22 25.06 18.90
N LEU A 105 2.16 25.06 17.95
CA LEU A 105 1.88 24.85 16.53
C LEU A 105 2.82 23.75 16.04
N PHE A 106 2.24 22.70 15.47
CA PHE A 106 2.99 21.61 14.86
C PHE A 106 3.03 21.81 13.35
N LEU A 107 4.24 21.80 12.78
CA LEU A 107 4.48 21.90 11.34
C LEU A 107 5.38 20.74 10.92
N GLY A 108 4.95 19.99 9.91
CA GLY A 108 5.67 18.81 9.41
C GLY A 108 4.95 18.18 8.23
N ASP A 109 5.14 16.87 8.07
CA ASP A 109 4.63 16.09 6.95
C ASP A 109 3.44 15.19 7.37
N SER A 110 3.24 14.08 6.66
CA SER A 110 2.23 13.07 6.96
C SER A 110 2.26 12.53 8.40
N PHE A 111 3.42 12.53 9.06
CA PHE A 111 3.52 12.11 10.46
C PHE A 111 2.88 13.15 11.40
N THR A 112 3.06 14.45 11.12
CA THR A 112 2.42 15.52 11.89
C THR A 112 0.91 15.59 11.64
N PHE A 113 0.47 15.27 10.43
CA PHE A 113 -0.97 15.13 10.12
C PHE A 113 -1.61 13.87 10.75
N GLY A 114 -0.82 12.92 11.24
CA GLY A 114 -1.32 11.64 11.77
C GLY A 114 -1.92 10.74 10.69
N TRP A 115 -1.31 10.65 9.50
CA TRP A 115 -1.77 9.69 8.47
C TRP A 115 -1.77 8.26 9.02
N GLY A 116 -2.92 7.60 8.88
CA GLY A 116 -3.10 6.20 9.25
C GLY A 116 -3.42 5.93 10.72
N VAL A 117 -3.71 6.97 11.50
CA VAL A 117 -4.25 6.88 12.86
C VAL A 117 -5.44 7.84 13.03
N GLU A 118 -6.25 7.62 14.07
CA GLU A 118 -7.26 8.59 14.47
C GLU A 118 -6.62 9.86 15.05
N GLU A 119 -7.39 10.95 15.09
CA GLU A 119 -6.90 12.27 15.50
C GLU A 119 -6.39 12.24 16.96
N GLU A 120 -7.13 11.53 17.82
CA GLU A 120 -6.88 11.36 19.25
C GLU A 120 -5.76 10.34 19.57
N GLU A 121 -5.19 9.70 18.53
CA GLU A 121 -4.04 8.79 18.62
C GLU A 121 -2.72 9.43 18.14
N GLY A 122 -2.80 10.60 17.50
CA GLY A 122 -1.64 11.33 17.00
C GLY A 122 -0.81 11.95 18.12
N PHE A 123 0.51 12.05 17.95
CA PHE A 123 1.38 12.67 19.00
C PHE A 123 1.09 14.16 19.26
N VAL A 124 0.26 14.78 18.41
CA VAL A 124 -0.16 16.18 18.49
C VAL A 124 -1.36 16.41 19.42
N SER A 125 -2.11 15.37 19.78
CA SER A 125 -3.33 15.45 20.62
C SER A 125 -3.01 15.52 22.13
N LEU A 126 -2.26 16.55 22.54
CA LEU A 126 -1.67 16.72 23.88
C LEU A 126 -2.59 17.32 24.95
#